data_AF-A0A350W3D9-F1
#
_entry.id   AF-A0A350W3D9-F1
#
_cell.length_a   1.000
_cell.length_b   1.000
_cell.length_c   1.000
_cell.angle_alpha   90.00
_cell.angle_beta   90.00
_cell.angle_gamma   90.00
#
_symmetry.space_group_name_H-M   'P 1'
#
loop_
_entity.id
_entity.type
_entity.pdbx_description
1 polymer ?
#
loop_
_entity_poly.entity_id
_entity_poly.type
_entity_poly.pdbx_seq_one_letter_code
_entity_poly.pdbx_strand_id
1 'polypeptide(L)'
;MAEVINITRLRKNLLKEIARLKQKKEIIISKDYEPVAVLSYIGTGKKQKRLPALMVLGAKKCAGQIALRAINYINRAANNFSKIIFIYSNDTRKYIDKFKVEDLRTVKNEKRNLPIITSVKCGVSALDATDEYFIITFLSQPQSEQIYKSVCDKIKKSKKNILIMRKNGAPAHPIAFSRKYIGIFIKTRKELGIPHIIKKFTKEIEYLNA
;
A
#
# COMPACT_ATOMS: atom_id res chain seq x y z
N MET A 1 24.80 -12.46 13.66
CA MET A 1 24.19 -13.74 14.07
C MET A 1 22.72 -13.46 14.38
N ALA A 2 21.79 -14.27 13.85
CA ALA A 2 20.36 -14.11 14.15
C ALA A 2 20.05 -14.69 15.53
N GLU A 3 19.22 -14.01 16.32
CA GLU A 3 18.80 -14.48 17.64
C GLU A 3 17.50 -15.27 17.54
N VAL A 4 17.42 -16.46 18.14
CA VAL A 4 16.20 -17.27 18.14
C VAL A 4 15.39 -17.01 19.41
N ILE A 5 14.13 -16.62 19.27
CA ILE A 5 13.22 -16.33 20.39
C ILE A 5 11.91 -17.12 20.20
N ASN A 6 11.49 -17.85 21.24
CA ASN A 6 10.20 -18.53 21.25
C ASN A 6 9.04 -17.52 21.23
N ILE A 7 7.99 -17.80 20.45
CA ILE A 7 6.81 -16.95 20.25
C ILE A 7 6.11 -16.54 21.55
N THR A 8 6.07 -17.42 22.56
CA THR A 8 5.46 -17.13 23.87
C THR A 8 6.25 -16.06 24.62
N ARG A 9 7.59 -16.10 24.54
CA ARG A 9 8.46 -15.08 25.12
C ARG A 9 8.39 -13.76 24.35
N LEU A 10 8.37 -13.84 23.02
CA LEU A 10 8.25 -12.67 22.16
C LEU A 10 6.93 -11.93 22.40
N ARG A 11 5.81 -12.65 22.55
CA ARG A 11 4.49 -12.04 22.78
C ARG A 11 4.48 -11.07 23.96
N LYS A 12 5.19 -11.40 25.05
CA LYS A 12 5.28 -10.55 26.25
C LYS A 12 6.23 -9.35 26.08
N ASN A 13 7.18 -9.43 25.15
CA ASN A 13 8.27 -8.46 25.00
C ASN A 13 8.37 -7.85 23.59
N LEU A 14 7.34 -7.99 22.75
CA LEU A 14 7.42 -7.70 21.31
C LEU A 14 7.94 -6.29 21.02
N LEU A 15 7.39 -5.28 21.70
CA LEU A 15 7.82 -3.89 21.49
C LEU A 15 9.28 -3.65 21.91
N LYS A 16 9.72 -4.30 22.99
CA LYS A 16 11.10 -4.22 23.48
C LYS A 16 12.06 -4.87 22.48
N GLU A 17 11.70 -6.05 21.96
CA GLU A 17 12.50 -6.73 20.94
C GLU A 17 12.53 -5.95 19.62
N ILE A 18 11.40 -5.34 19.21
CA ILE A 18 11.34 -4.45 18.04
C ILE A 18 12.26 -3.23 18.23
N ALA A 19 12.28 -2.62 19.41
CA ALA A 19 13.19 -1.49 19.69
C ALA A 19 14.67 -1.89 19.56
N ARG A 20 14.99 -3.15 19.89
CA ARG A 20 16.36 -3.71 19.80
C ARG A 20 16.73 -4.22 18.41
N LEU A 21 15.77 -4.41 17.48
CA LEU A 21 16.04 -4.83 16.10
C LEU A 21 16.98 -3.87 15.35
N LYS A 22 17.05 -2.59 15.71
CA LYS A 22 18.06 -1.69 15.11
C LYS A 22 19.50 -2.13 15.42
N GLN A 23 19.71 -2.81 16.54
CA GLN A 23 21.01 -3.31 17.01
C GLN A 23 21.19 -4.79 16.66
N LYS A 24 20.09 -5.55 16.63
CA LYS A 24 20.04 -6.98 16.28
C LYS A 24 19.66 -7.12 14.80
N LYS A 25 20.59 -7.56 13.94
CA LYS A 25 20.34 -7.71 12.48
C LYS A 25 19.01 -8.45 12.20
N GLU A 26 18.77 -9.58 12.89
CA GLU A 26 17.58 -10.41 12.71
C GLU A 26 17.20 -11.17 13.99
N ILE A 27 15.89 -11.42 14.18
CA ILE A 27 15.31 -12.29 15.20
C ILE A 27 14.49 -13.37 14.51
N ILE A 28 14.84 -14.64 14.72
CA ILE A 28 14.05 -15.80 14.30
C ILE A 28 13.02 -16.10 15.39
N ILE A 29 11.76 -16.14 15.03
CA ILE A 29 10.65 -16.51 15.92
C ILE A 29 10.40 -18.01 15.76
N SER A 30 10.52 -18.77 16.86
CA SER A 30 10.19 -20.19 16.88
C SER A 30 8.89 -20.50 17.62
N LYS A 31 8.19 -21.55 17.20
CA LYS A 31 7.07 -22.16 17.92
C LYS A 31 7.31 -23.67 17.90
N ASP A 32 7.25 -24.31 19.06
CA ASP A 32 7.43 -25.76 19.19
C ASP A 32 8.75 -26.25 18.54
N TYR A 33 9.83 -25.49 18.75
CA TYR A 33 11.17 -25.70 18.18
C TYR A 33 11.30 -25.51 16.67
N GLU A 34 10.23 -25.12 15.97
CA GLU A 34 10.26 -24.83 14.53
C GLU A 34 10.32 -23.32 14.26
N PRO A 35 11.14 -22.85 13.31
CA PRO A 35 11.13 -21.45 12.89
C PRO A 35 9.84 -21.13 12.12
N VAL A 36 9.07 -20.16 12.61
CA VAL A 36 7.76 -19.79 12.03
C VAL A 36 7.73 -18.39 11.42
N ALA A 37 8.64 -17.52 11.83
CA ALA A 37 8.76 -16.16 11.30
C ALA A 37 10.16 -15.58 11.53
N VAL A 38 10.49 -14.52 10.79
CA VAL A 38 11.71 -13.73 11.00
C VAL A 38 11.31 -12.27 11.13
N LEU A 39 11.85 -11.60 12.14
CA LEU A 39 11.83 -10.15 12.28
C LEU A 39 13.21 -9.62 11.89
N SER A 40 13.28 -8.88 10.80
CA SER A 40 14.52 -8.24 10.35
C SER A 40 14.34 -6.73 10.33
N TYR A 41 15.37 -6.01 10.77
CA TYR A 41 15.40 -4.57 10.60
C TYR A 41 15.79 -4.24 9.16
N ILE A 42 14.84 -3.74 8.37
CA ILE A 42 15.06 -3.38 6.97
C ILE A 42 15.72 -2.00 6.77
N GLY A 43 16.30 -1.43 7.84
CA GLY A 43 16.88 -0.08 7.81
C GLY A 43 15.83 1.03 7.87
N THR A 44 16.27 2.27 8.06
CA THR A 44 15.54 3.40 7.47
C THR A 44 15.81 3.31 5.98
N GLY A 45 14.80 3.03 5.16
CA GLY A 45 14.96 3.01 3.71
C GLY A 45 15.81 4.20 3.29
N LYS A 46 16.76 4.00 2.36
CA LYS A 46 17.50 5.12 1.76
C LYS A 46 16.47 6.21 1.46
N LYS A 47 16.80 7.49 1.69
CA LYS A 47 16.01 8.62 1.18
C LYS A 47 15.98 8.51 -0.34
N GLN A 48 15.22 7.56 -0.86
CA GLN A 48 14.94 7.36 -2.25
C GLN A 48 14.07 8.55 -2.64
N LYS A 49 14.17 8.88 -3.93
CA LYS A 49 13.42 9.94 -4.62
C LYS A 49 12.02 10.11 -4.00
N ARG A 50 11.54 11.36 -3.92
CA ARG A 50 10.18 11.77 -3.50
C ARG A 50 9.08 11.21 -4.43
N LEU A 51 9.10 9.91 -4.66
CA LEU A 51 8.14 9.16 -5.44
C LEU A 51 7.03 8.70 -4.48
N PRO A 52 5.78 8.70 -4.95
CA PRO A 52 4.66 8.20 -4.16
C PRO A 52 4.75 6.68 -3.98
N ALA A 53 4.16 6.16 -2.91
CA ALA A 53 3.88 4.73 -2.78
C ALA A 53 2.61 4.37 -3.57
N LEU A 54 2.58 3.20 -4.21
CA LEU A 54 1.37 2.69 -4.87
C LEU A 54 0.68 1.63 -4.01
N MET A 55 -0.57 1.84 -3.64
CA MET A 55 -1.44 0.84 -3.02
C MET A 55 -2.33 0.18 -4.07
N VAL A 56 -2.17 -1.13 -4.23
CA VAL A 56 -2.94 -1.95 -5.14
C VAL A 56 -3.98 -2.72 -4.35
N LEU A 57 -5.24 -2.33 -4.47
CA LEU A 57 -6.36 -2.96 -3.76
C LEU A 57 -6.83 -4.20 -4.52
N GLY A 58 -6.41 -5.38 -4.05
CA GLY A 58 -6.76 -6.69 -4.61
C GLY A 58 -7.43 -7.64 -3.63
N ALA A 59 -7.90 -7.19 -2.47
CA ALA A 59 -8.53 -8.08 -1.48
C ALA A 59 -9.88 -8.66 -1.95
N LYS A 60 -10.56 -8.00 -2.89
CA LYS A 60 -11.80 -8.49 -3.51
C LYS A 60 -11.49 -9.39 -4.71
N LYS A 61 -12.38 -10.34 -4.99
CA LYS A 61 -12.28 -11.24 -6.14
C LYS A 61 -12.21 -10.42 -7.44
N CYS A 62 -11.32 -10.81 -8.33
CA CYS A 62 -11.10 -10.20 -9.63
C CYS A 62 -10.91 -11.30 -10.67
N ALA A 63 -11.43 -11.09 -11.89
CA ALA A 63 -11.17 -11.99 -13.01
C ALA A 63 -9.66 -12.06 -13.29
N GLY A 64 -9.16 -13.27 -13.57
CA GLY A 64 -7.71 -13.51 -13.71
C GLY A 64 -7.06 -12.65 -14.78
N GLN A 65 -7.67 -12.55 -15.95
CA GLN A 65 -7.14 -11.74 -17.06
C GLN A 65 -7.06 -10.25 -16.70
N ILE A 66 -8.06 -9.74 -15.98
CA ILE A 66 -8.09 -8.33 -15.53
C ILE A 66 -6.96 -8.09 -14.52
N ALA A 67 -6.78 -8.99 -13.54
CA ALA A 67 -5.73 -8.87 -12.54
C ALA A 67 -4.34 -8.92 -13.17
N LEU A 68 -4.09 -9.87 -14.08
CA LEU A 68 -2.81 -9.98 -14.79
C LEU A 68 -2.53 -8.75 -15.66
N ARG A 69 -3.55 -8.21 -16.33
CA ARG A 69 -3.42 -6.97 -17.10
C ARG A 69 -3.06 -5.78 -16.21
N ALA A 70 -3.72 -5.63 -15.06
CA ALA A 70 -3.39 -4.56 -14.11
C ALA A 70 -1.95 -4.69 -13.60
N ILE A 71 -1.53 -5.90 -13.20
CA ILE A 71 -0.17 -6.17 -12.72
C ILE A 71 0.87 -5.89 -13.81
N ASN A 72 0.60 -6.25 -15.06
CA ASN A 72 1.50 -5.95 -16.17
C ASN A 72 1.72 -4.45 -16.36
N TYR A 73 0.66 -3.64 -16.30
CA TYR A 73 0.83 -2.18 -16.35
C TYR A 73 1.55 -1.62 -15.12
N ILE A 74 1.30 -2.17 -13.93
CA ILE A 74 1.98 -1.77 -12.70
C ILE A 74 3.48 -2.09 -12.78
N ASN A 75 3.85 -3.27 -13.27
CA ASN A 75 5.25 -3.67 -13.46
C ASN A 75 5.98 -2.72 -14.41
N ARG A 76 5.34 -2.32 -15.52
CA ARG A 76 5.92 -1.33 -16.46
C ARG A 76 6.06 0.06 -15.82
N ALA A 77 5.10 0.43 -14.97
CA ALA A 77 5.11 1.72 -14.27
C ALA A 77 5.96 1.73 -12.97
N ALA A 78 6.60 0.62 -12.59
CA ALA A 78 7.18 0.43 -11.25
C ALA A 78 8.17 1.53 -10.84
N ASN A 79 8.97 2.02 -11.79
CA ASN A 79 9.98 3.07 -11.58
C ASN A 79 9.38 4.45 -11.23
N ASN A 80 8.06 4.62 -11.27
CA ASN A 80 7.38 5.84 -10.84
C ASN A 80 7.04 5.84 -9.34
N PHE A 81 7.28 4.73 -8.63
CA PHE A 81 6.88 4.57 -7.23
C PHE A 81 8.08 4.31 -6.32
N SER A 82 7.98 4.73 -5.07
CA SER A 82 8.96 4.38 -4.03
C SER A 82 8.86 2.91 -3.63
N LYS A 83 7.62 2.38 -3.63
CA LYS A 83 7.26 1.01 -3.29
C LYS A 83 5.88 0.68 -3.82
N ILE A 84 5.58 -0.61 -3.92
CA ILE A 84 4.24 -1.11 -4.24
C ILE A 84 3.73 -1.91 -3.06
N ILE A 85 2.59 -1.51 -2.53
CA ILE A 85 1.88 -2.20 -1.45
C ILE A 85 0.71 -2.96 -2.09
N PHE A 86 0.80 -4.28 -2.15
CA PHE A 86 -0.28 -5.13 -2.64
C PHE A 86 -1.13 -5.63 -1.47
N ILE A 87 -2.39 -5.17 -1.43
CA ILE A 87 -3.36 -5.59 -0.41
C ILE A 87 -4.20 -6.73 -0.97
N TYR A 88 -4.04 -7.93 -0.41
CA TYR A 88 -4.58 -9.17 -0.98
C TYR A 88 -5.45 -9.95 0.01
N SER A 89 -6.22 -10.91 -0.50
CA SER A 89 -6.92 -11.93 0.30
C SER A 89 -6.49 -13.32 -0.20
N ASN A 90 -6.96 -14.42 0.42
CA ASN A 90 -6.52 -15.75 -0.01
C ASN A 90 -6.77 -16.02 -1.52
N ASP A 91 -7.82 -15.46 -2.11
CA ASP A 91 -8.13 -15.66 -3.56
C ASP A 91 -7.12 -14.98 -4.49
N THR A 92 -6.53 -13.88 -4.02
CA THR A 92 -5.63 -13.03 -4.80
C THR A 92 -4.18 -13.16 -4.36
N ARG A 93 -3.90 -14.00 -3.34
CA ARG A 93 -2.54 -14.36 -2.90
C ARG A 93 -1.69 -14.87 -4.06
N LYS A 94 -2.28 -15.66 -4.97
CA LYS A 94 -1.61 -16.23 -6.16
C LYS A 94 -1.02 -15.19 -7.12
N TYR A 95 -1.36 -13.90 -6.96
CA TYR A 95 -0.84 -12.82 -7.80
C TYR A 95 0.40 -12.16 -7.23
N ILE A 96 0.81 -12.45 -5.98
CA ILE A 96 1.99 -11.86 -5.35
C ILE A 96 3.23 -12.06 -6.24
N ASP A 97 3.48 -13.29 -6.69
CA ASP A 97 4.66 -13.63 -7.49
C ASP A 97 4.60 -13.12 -8.95
N LYS A 98 3.52 -12.42 -9.31
CA LYS A 98 3.37 -11.79 -10.64
C LYS A 98 3.86 -10.34 -10.65
N PHE A 99 4.05 -9.74 -9.49
CA PHE A 99 4.69 -8.43 -9.38
C PHE A 99 6.20 -8.58 -9.56
N LYS A 100 6.76 -7.81 -10.49
CA LYS A 100 8.20 -7.79 -10.82
C LYS A 100 8.77 -6.43 -10.45
N VAL A 101 8.75 -6.11 -9.16
CA VAL A 101 9.13 -4.79 -8.63
C VAL A 101 10.09 -4.94 -7.46
N GLU A 102 10.97 -3.97 -7.28
CA GLU A 102 12.07 -4.03 -6.31
C GLU A 102 11.58 -4.03 -4.84
N ASP A 103 10.73 -3.07 -4.46
CA ASP A 103 10.10 -2.99 -3.12
C ASP A 103 8.60 -3.34 -3.23
N LEU A 104 8.31 -4.64 -3.19
CA LEU A 104 6.94 -5.16 -3.04
C LEU A 104 6.65 -5.44 -1.57
N ARG A 105 5.64 -4.77 -1.02
CA ARG A 105 5.08 -5.07 0.29
C ARG A 105 3.74 -5.74 0.12
N THR A 106 3.52 -6.85 0.80
CA THR A 106 2.24 -7.56 0.74
C THR A 106 1.51 -7.43 2.07
N VAL A 107 0.22 -7.11 2.01
CA VAL A 107 -0.62 -6.96 3.20
C VAL A 107 -1.87 -7.81 3.02
N LYS A 108 -2.02 -8.83 3.86
CA LYS A 108 -3.20 -9.69 3.86
C LYS A 108 -4.36 -8.95 4.54
N ASN A 109 -5.49 -8.81 3.85
CA ASN A 109 -6.77 -8.46 4.45
C ASN A 109 -7.68 -9.69 4.45
N GLU A 110 -7.86 -10.29 5.63
CA GLU A 110 -8.62 -11.53 5.80
C GLU A 110 -10.14 -11.33 5.68
N LYS A 111 -10.63 -10.11 5.93
CA LYS A 111 -12.07 -9.85 6.07
C LYS A 111 -12.65 -9.30 4.76
N ARG A 112 -12.89 -10.19 3.80
CA ARG A 112 -13.38 -9.90 2.44
C ARG A 112 -14.70 -9.13 2.38
N ASN A 113 -15.58 -9.39 3.34
CA ASN A 113 -16.91 -8.76 3.43
C ASN A 113 -16.85 -7.33 3.96
N LEU A 114 -15.67 -6.87 4.40
CA LEU A 114 -15.53 -5.50 4.87
C LEU A 114 -15.46 -4.50 3.71
N PRO A 115 -15.93 -3.26 3.95
CA PRO A 115 -15.80 -2.18 2.98
C PRO A 115 -14.36 -1.93 2.56
N ILE A 116 -14.18 -1.42 1.34
CA ILE A 116 -12.89 -1.16 0.68
C ILE A 116 -11.94 -0.34 1.56
N ILE A 117 -12.48 0.60 2.35
CA ILE A 117 -11.69 1.43 3.27
C ILE A 117 -10.90 0.60 4.28
N THR A 118 -11.33 -0.63 4.61
CA THR A 118 -10.57 -1.53 5.48
C THR A 118 -9.27 -1.97 4.80
N SER A 119 -9.31 -2.29 3.50
CA SER A 119 -8.11 -2.59 2.72
C SER A 119 -7.20 -1.36 2.61
N VAL A 120 -7.76 -0.17 2.48
CA VAL A 120 -6.97 1.08 2.50
C VAL A 120 -6.32 1.30 3.86
N LYS A 121 -7.03 1.06 4.97
CA LYS A 121 -6.47 1.13 6.33
C LYS A 121 -5.28 0.19 6.50
N CYS A 122 -5.37 -1.05 6.00
CA CYS A 122 -4.27 -1.99 5.97
C CYS A 122 -3.10 -1.50 5.09
N GLY A 123 -3.40 -0.86 3.96
CA GLY A 123 -2.40 -0.26 3.08
C GLY A 123 -1.65 0.90 3.74
N VAL A 124 -2.36 1.85 4.37
CA VAL A 124 -1.73 3.02 5.02
C VAL A 124 -0.86 2.63 6.20
N SER A 125 -1.14 1.52 6.90
CA SER A 125 -0.25 1.02 7.95
C SER A 125 1.07 0.43 7.43
N ALA A 126 1.17 0.18 6.12
CA ALA A 126 2.39 -0.33 5.48
C ALA A 126 3.22 0.78 4.79
N LEU A 127 2.79 2.05 4.89
CA LEU A 127 3.56 3.21 4.42
C LEU A 127 4.71 3.53 5.37
N ASP A 128 5.80 4.04 4.81
CA ASP A 128 6.93 4.55 5.57
C ASP A 128 6.69 5.99 6.02
N ALA A 129 7.48 6.46 6.98
CA ALA A 129 7.44 7.85 7.44
C ALA A 129 7.77 8.86 6.32
N THR A 130 8.55 8.44 5.32
CA THR A 130 9.04 9.25 4.22
C THR A 130 8.11 9.29 3.01
N ASP A 131 7.05 8.48 2.98
CA ASP A 131 6.07 8.50 1.89
C ASP A 131 5.22 9.79 1.99
N GLU A 132 5.55 10.80 1.19
CA GLU A 132 4.86 12.10 1.12
C GLU A 132 3.48 11.98 0.47
N TYR A 133 3.32 11.04 -0.46
CA TYR A 133 2.08 10.74 -1.16
C TYR A 133 1.89 9.23 -1.29
N PHE A 134 0.62 8.81 -1.34
CA PHE A 134 0.23 7.45 -1.69
C PHE A 134 -0.88 7.47 -2.73
N ILE A 135 -0.81 6.53 -3.66
CA ILE A 135 -1.76 6.37 -4.75
C ILE A 135 -2.58 5.11 -4.51
N ILE A 136 -3.89 5.20 -4.64
CA ILE A 136 -4.81 4.07 -4.51
C ILE A 136 -5.30 3.67 -5.90
N THR A 137 -5.07 2.41 -6.27
CA THR A 137 -5.60 1.78 -7.49
C THR A 137 -6.28 0.45 -7.17
N PHE A 138 -7.12 -0.05 -8.06
CA PHE A 138 -7.76 -1.35 -7.93
C PHE A 138 -7.13 -2.37 -8.85
N LEU A 139 -6.87 -3.58 -8.34
CA LEU A 139 -6.44 -4.70 -9.17
C LEU A 139 -7.48 -5.05 -10.26
N SER A 140 -8.77 -4.80 -9.99
CA SER A 140 -9.87 -5.05 -10.90
C SER A 140 -10.14 -3.93 -11.91
N GLN A 141 -9.38 -2.83 -11.87
CA GLN A 141 -9.54 -1.71 -12.79
C GLN A 141 -8.16 -1.34 -13.39
N PRO A 142 -7.69 -2.07 -14.41
CA PRO A 142 -6.38 -1.83 -15.01
C PRO A 142 -6.25 -0.40 -15.51
N GLN A 143 -5.11 0.22 -15.20
CA GLN A 143 -4.74 1.57 -15.63
C GLN A 143 -3.46 1.46 -16.43
N SER A 144 -3.36 2.19 -17.53
CA SER A 144 -2.14 2.19 -18.33
C SER A 144 -0.98 2.82 -17.56
N GLU A 145 0.24 2.50 -17.99
CA GLU A 145 1.46 3.10 -17.44
C GLU A 145 1.45 4.64 -17.55
N GLN A 146 0.91 5.17 -18.66
CA GLN A 146 0.82 6.60 -18.91
C GLN A 146 -0.05 7.32 -17.86
N ILE A 147 -1.14 6.69 -17.42
CA ILE A 147 -2.00 7.24 -16.35
C ILE A 147 -1.22 7.32 -15.04
N TYR A 148 -0.49 6.28 -14.67
CA TYR A 148 0.35 6.30 -13.46
C TYR A 148 1.43 7.38 -13.53
N LYS A 149 2.12 7.49 -14.66
CA LYS A 149 3.13 8.52 -14.90
C LYS A 149 2.53 9.92 -14.79
N SER A 150 1.39 10.17 -15.42
CA SER A 150 0.67 11.46 -15.36
C SER A 150 0.34 11.87 -13.92
N VAL A 151 -0.19 10.95 -13.11
CA VAL A 151 -0.46 11.23 -11.68
C VAL A 151 0.82 11.53 -10.93
N CYS A 152 1.89 10.74 -11.11
CA CYS A 152 3.15 10.94 -10.41
C CYS A 152 3.83 12.26 -10.79
N ASP A 153 3.80 12.64 -12.07
CA ASP A 153 4.34 13.92 -12.53
C ASP A 153 3.51 15.11 -12.02
N LYS A 154 2.20 14.92 -11.86
CA LYS A 154 1.34 15.94 -11.26
C LYS A 154 1.56 16.11 -9.77
N ILE A 155 1.82 15.03 -9.01
CA ILE A 155 2.17 15.10 -7.58
C ILE A 155 3.35 16.05 -7.35
N LYS A 156 4.39 15.99 -8.21
CA LYS A 156 5.59 16.82 -8.08
C LYS A 156 5.31 18.33 -8.24
N LYS A 157 4.23 18.70 -8.94
CA LYS A 157 3.90 20.09 -9.32
C LYS A 157 2.68 20.65 -8.59
N SER A 158 1.82 19.78 -8.07
CA SER A 158 0.55 20.19 -7.49
C SER A 158 0.74 20.83 -6.11
N LYS A 159 -0.05 21.88 -5.85
CA LYS A 159 -0.23 22.45 -4.51
C LYS A 159 -1.43 21.83 -3.78
N LYS A 160 -2.17 20.93 -4.43
CA LYS A 160 -3.36 20.26 -3.90
C LYS A 160 -2.98 18.93 -3.28
N ASN A 161 -3.75 18.54 -2.29
CA ASN A 161 -3.39 17.43 -1.42
C ASN A 161 -4.10 16.11 -1.80
N ILE A 162 -5.06 16.19 -2.72
CA ILE A 162 -5.78 15.06 -3.31
C ILE A 162 -5.77 15.22 -4.83
N LEU A 163 -5.35 14.19 -5.56
CA LEU A 163 -5.37 14.15 -7.02
C LEU A 163 -6.29 13.03 -7.51
N ILE A 164 -7.27 13.36 -8.35
CA ILE A 164 -8.25 12.39 -8.84
C ILE A 164 -8.28 12.39 -10.37
N MET A 165 -8.11 11.22 -10.98
CA MET A 165 -8.34 11.06 -12.41
C MET A 165 -9.82 11.24 -12.74
N ARG A 166 -10.11 11.81 -13.91
CA ARG A 166 -11.44 11.81 -14.52
C ARG A 166 -11.44 10.91 -15.75
N LYS A 167 -12.43 10.02 -15.81
CA LYS A 167 -12.73 9.22 -17.00
C LYS A 167 -14.16 9.53 -17.41
N ASN A 168 -14.36 10.02 -18.62
CA ASN A 168 -15.67 10.44 -19.13
C ASN A 168 -16.39 11.43 -18.19
N GLY A 169 -15.65 12.41 -17.65
CA GLY A 169 -16.18 13.41 -16.71
C GLY A 169 -16.39 12.94 -15.27
N ALA A 170 -16.34 11.62 -14.99
CA ALA A 170 -16.55 11.07 -13.65
C ALA A 170 -15.21 10.81 -12.92
N PRO A 171 -15.17 11.01 -11.58
CA PRO A 171 -14.04 10.61 -10.75
C PRO A 171 -13.68 9.13 -10.90
N ALA A 172 -12.41 8.82 -11.13
CA ALA A 172 -11.89 7.49 -11.36
C ALA A 172 -10.57 7.26 -10.61
N HIS A 173 -10.23 5.99 -10.42
CA HIS A 173 -8.90 5.59 -9.97
C HIS A 173 -7.90 5.66 -11.14
N PRO A 174 -6.60 5.87 -10.86
CA PRO A 174 -5.98 6.01 -9.54
C PRO A 174 -6.29 7.35 -8.84
N ILE A 175 -6.27 7.34 -7.51
CA ILE A 175 -6.44 8.54 -6.68
C ILE A 175 -5.20 8.70 -5.81
N ALA A 176 -4.57 9.87 -5.84
CA ALA A 176 -3.45 10.18 -4.96
C ALA A 176 -3.90 11.01 -3.76
N PHE A 177 -3.31 10.73 -2.61
CA PHE A 177 -3.47 11.50 -1.39
C PHE A 177 -2.10 11.84 -0.83
N SER A 178 -1.94 13.05 -0.33
CA SER A 178 -0.79 13.41 0.50
C SER A 178 -0.84 12.68 1.84
N ARG A 179 0.33 12.55 2.46
CA ARG A 179 0.55 11.91 3.77
C ARG A 179 -0.38 12.43 4.86
N LYS A 180 -0.77 13.71 4.81
CA LYS A 180 -1.65 14.33 5.83
C LYS A 180 -3.00 13.61 5.98
N TYR A 181 -3.43 12.86 4.96
CA TYR A 181 -4.67 12.08 5.00
C TYR A 181 -4.57 10.73 5.69
N ILE A 182 -3.38 10.23 6.05
CA ILE A 182 -3.23 8.93 6.74
C ILE A 182 -4.09 8.89 8.01
N GLY A 183 -4.00 9.91 8.86
CA GLY A 183 -4.79 10.00 10.09
C GLY A 183 -6.30 10.08 9.83
N ILE A 184 -6.71 10.70 8.72
CA ILE A 184 -8.11 10.76 8.29
C ILE A 184 -8.57 9.35 7.91
N PHE A 185 -7.83 8.64 7.04
CA PHE A 185 -8.14 7.27 6.65
C PHE A 185 -8.28 6.33 7.85
N ILE A 186 -7.35 6.39 8.81
CA ILE A 186 -7.39 5.54 10.01
C ILE A 186 -8.66 5.81 10.85
N LYS A 187 -9.04 7.09 11.02
CA LYS A 187 -10.20 7.51 11.82
C LYS A 187 -11.55 7.36 11.10
N THR A 188 -11.58 7.33 9.77
CA THR A 188 -12.83 7.19 9.00
C THR A 188 -13.54 5.89 9.34
N ARG A 189 -14.82 5.96 9.70
CA ARG A 189 -15.63 4.77 9.97
C ARG A 189 -15.83 3.93 8.69
N LYS A 190 -15.99 2.61 8.84
CA LYS A 190 -15.87 1.67 7.71
C LYS A 190 -16.97 1.86 6.66
N GLU A 191 -18.14 2.27 7.09
CA GLU A 191 -19.34 2.54 6.30
C GLU A 191 -19.23 3.78 5.39
N LEU A 192 -18.37 4.74 5.74
CA LEU A 192 -18.29 6.02 5.02
C LEU A 192 -17.42 5.94 3.75
N GLY A 193 -16.35 5.14 3.79
CA GLY A 193 -15.51 4.88 2.63
C GLY A 193 -14.66 6.07 2.14
N ILE A 194 -14.00 5.87 0.99
CA ILE A 194 -13.23 6.91 0.27
C ILE A 194 -14.13 8.07 -0.19
N PRO A 195 -15.35 7.83 -0.72
CA PRO A 195 -16.21 8.92 -1.20
C PRO A 195 -16.53 9.96 -0.12
N HIS A 196 -16.67 9.56 1.15
CA HIS A 196 -16.86 10.51 2.24
C HIS A 196 -15.68 11.45 2.42
N ILE A 197 -14.44 10.94 2.33
CA ILE A 197 -13.22 11.76 2.43
C ILE A 197 -13.18 12.75 1.26
N ILE A 198 -13.44 12.29 0.04
CA ILE A 198 -13.48 13.14 -1.16
C ILE A 198 -14.51 14.26 -1.01
N LYS A 199 -15.74 13.93 -0.57
CA LYS A 199 -16.81 14.92 -0.33
C LYS A 199 -16.44 15.94 0.76
N LYS A 200 -15.75 15.51 1.82
CA LYS A 200 -15.34 16.39 2.92
C LYS A 200 -14.24 17.38 2.53
N PHE A 201 -13.36 16.99 1.61
CA PHE A 201 -12.16 17.76 1.26
C PHE A 201 -12.16 18.23 -0.20
N THR A 202 -13.32 18.62 -0.75
CA THR A 202 -13.47 19.01 -2.16
C THR A 202 -12.54 20.14 -2.61
N LYS A 203 -12.29 21.13 -1.75
CA LYS A 203 -11.37 22.26 -2.02
C LYS A 203 -9.90 21.85 -2.16
N GLU A 204 -9.55 20.65 -1.68
CA GLU A 204 -8.20 20.09 -1.70
C GLU A 204 -7.95 19.17 -2.91
N ILE A 205 -8.96 19.00 -3.78
CA ILE A 205 -8.91 18.14 -4.95
C ILE A 205 -8.42 18.92 -6.16
N GLU A 206 -7.49 18.33 -6.89
CA GLU A 206 -7.21 18.65 -8.28
C GLU A 206 -7.58 17.46 -9.17
N TYR A 207 -8.32 17.74 -10.24
CA TYR A 207 -8.73 16.73 -11.20
C TYR A 207 -7.75 16.67 -12.38
N LEU A 208 -7.44 15.45 -12.82
CA LEU A 208 -6.63 15.18 -13.99
C LEU A 208 -7.50 14.52 -15.06
N ASN A 209 -7.33 14.89 -16.32
CA ASN A 209 -8.02 14.23 -17.41
C ASN A 209 -7.19 13.02 -17.87
N ALA A 210 -7.85 11.87 -18.01
CA ALA A 210 -7.26 10.65 -18.55
C ALA A 210 -7.10 10.72 -20.07
#